data_AF-A0A093FIZ9-F1
#
_entry.id   AF-A0A093FIZ9-F1
#
_cell.length_a   1.000
_cell.length_b   1.000
_cell.length_c   1.000
_cell.angle_alpha   90.00
_cell.angle_beta   90.00
_cell.angle_gamma   90.00
#
_symmetry.space_group_name_H-M   'P 1'
#
loop_
_entity.id
_entity.type
_entity.pdbx_description
1 polymer ?
#
loop_
_entity_poly.entity_id
_entity_poly.type
_entity_poly.pdbx_seq_one_letter_code
_entity_poly.pdbx_strand_id
1 'polypeptide(L)'
;QTEFQIYSEYCNNHPNACMELSRLTKVNKYVYFFEACRLLQKMIDISLDGFLLTPVQKICKYPLQLAELLKYTNPQHRDFKDVEAALNAMKNVARLINERKRRLENIDKIAQWQSSIEDWEGEDVLVRSSELIYSGELTKISQPQAKSQQRMFFLFDHQLVCCKKDLLRRDILYYKSRINMDDMEILDVEDGKDKDFNISVKNAFKLHCRDTEEVHLFCAKKPEQKQRWLKAFENERRQVQLDQETGFSITEVQKKQAMLNASKQHHTGKPKAVTRPYYDFLMRQKHPTLPTTLPQQQVFMLAEPKRKPSNFWQNISRLTPFRK
;
A
#
# COMPACT_ATOMS: atom_id res chain seq x y z
N GLN A 1 -11.16 15.40 -4.58
CA GLN A 1 -10.29 14.32 -4.07
C GLN A 1 -8.81 14.65 -4.28
N THR A 2 -8.43 15.18 -5.44
CA THR A 2 -7.04 15.52 -5.83
C THR A 2 -6.33 16.42 -4.81
N GLU A 3 -7.02 17.42 -4.24
CA GLU A 3 -6.42 18.31 -3.23
C GLU A 3 -6.01 17.58 -1.93
N PHE A 4 -6.64 16.46 -1.58
CA PHE A 4 -6.23 15.69 -0.40
C PHE A 4 -4.99 14.82 -0.64
N GLN A 5 -4.48 14.72 -1.87
CA GLN A 5 -3.26 13.95 -2.17
C GLN A 5 -2.02 14.55 -1.49
N ILE A 6 -2.03 15.86 -1.17
CA ILE A 6 -0.94 16.52 -0.42
C ILE A 6 -0.70 15.86 0.95
N TYR A 7 -1.74 15.26 1.55
CA TYR A 7 -1.60 14.53 2.80
C TYR A 7 -0.76 13.27 2.64
N SER A 8 -0.69 12.69 1.44
CA SER A 8 0.18 11.55 1.19
C SER A 8 1.65 11.93 1.34
N GLU A 9 2.08 13.04 0.72
CA GLU A 9 3.46 13.51 0.84
C GLU A 9 3.79 13.83 2.31
N TYR A 10 2.88 14.55 2.99
CA TYR A 10 3.02 14.86 4.40
C TYR A 10 3.17 13.59 5.26
N CYS A 11 2.31 12.59 5.08
CA CYS A 11 2.36 11.34 5.83
C CYS A 11 3.63 10.53 5.55
N ASN A 12 4.12 10.55 4.31
CA ASN A 12 5.34 9.83 3.92
C ASN A 12 6.60 10.49 4.50
N ASN A 13 6.64 11.81 4.60
CA ASN A 13 7.79 12.54 5.15
C ASN A 13 7.75 12.70 6.67
N HIS A 14 6.60 12.50 7.31
CA HIS A 14 6.43 12.66 8.76
C HIS A 14 7.44 11.85 9.60
N PRO A 15 7.76 10.57 9.30
CA PRO A 15 8.79 9.83 10.04
C PRO A 15 10.18 10.49 9.99
N ASN A 16 10.58 11.02 8.82
CA ASN A 16 11.86 11.73 8.66
C ASN A 16 11.88 13.02 9.48
N ALA A 17 10.77 13.76 9.46
CA ALA A 17 10.61 14.97 10.26
C ALA A 17 10.72 14.67 11.77
N CYS A 18 10.09 13.59 12.25
CA CYS A 18 10.20 13.15 13.65
C CYS A 18 11.64 12.79 14.03
N MET A 19 12.37 12.10 13.15
CA MET A 19 13.77 11.73 13.36
C MET A 19 14.66 12.97 13.48
N GLU A 20 14.49 13.95 12.59
CA GLU A 20 15.26 15.19 12.62
C GLU A 20 14.91 16.05 13.84
N LEU A 21 13.64 16.16 14.20
CA LEU A 21 13.22 16.84 15.43
C LEU A 21 13.82 16.18 16.68
N SER A 22 13.81 14.85 16.75
CA SER A 22 14.44 14.10 17.85
C SER A 22 15.96 14.34 17.95
N ARG A 23 16.61 14.68 16.83
CA ARG A 23 18.02 15.06 16.81
C ARG A 23 18.21 16.50 17.31
N LEU A 24 17.37 17.43 16.88
CA LEU A 24 17.43 18.84 17.26
C LEU A 24 17.08 19.08 18.73
N THR A 25 16.12 18.32 19.29
CA THR A 25 15.72 18.43 20.70
C THR A 25 16.80 17.98 21.69
N LYS A 26 17.88 17.33 21.22
CA LYS A 26 19.08 17.05 22.03
C LYS A 26 19.94 18.29 22.29
N VAL A 27 19.71 19.38 21.57
CA VAL A 27 20.49 20.62 21.66
C VAL A 27 19.62 21.70 22.29
N ASN A 28 19.97 22.13 23.51
CA ASN A 28 19.18 23.06 24.33
C ASN A 28 18.75 24.34 23.60
N LYS A 29 19.59 24.88 22.69
CA LYS A 29 19.25 26.05 21.86
C LYS A 29 17.93 25.87 21.10
N TYR A 30 17.70 24.70 20.51
CA TYR A 30 16.47 24.44 19.73
C TYR A 30 15.27 24.19 20.64
N VAL A 31 15.48 23.57 21.81
CA VAL A 31 14.42 23.37 22.81
C VAL A 31 13.85 24.73 23.26
N TYR A 32 14.71 25.67 23.67
CA TYR A 32 14.28 27.01 24.07
C TYR A 32 13.65 27.79 22.92
N PHE A 33 14.20 27.66 21.71
CA PHE A 33 13.64 28.31 20.52
C PHE A 33 12.21 27.81 20.21
N PHE A 34 11.98 26.50 20.19
CA PHE A 34 10.65 25.94 19.93
C PHE A 34 9.64 26.34 21.00
N GLU A 35 10.05 26.35 22.27
CA GLU A 35 9.19 26.77 23.37
C GLU A 35 8.84 28.27 23.29
N ALA A 36 9.82 29.12 22.97
CA ALA A 36 9.57 30.55 22.75
C ALA A 36 8.58 30.77 21.60
N CYS A 37 8.72 30.02 20.48
CA CYS A 37 7.76 30.08 19.37
C CYS A 37 6.35 29.65 19.80
N ARG A 38 6.22 28.56 20.58
CA ARG A 38 4.94 28.06 21.09
C ARG A 38 4.24 29.10 21.95
N LEU A 39 4.96 29.72 22.88
CA LEU A 39 4.45 30.77 23.77
C LEU A 39 4.07 32.04 22.99
N LEU A 40 4.90 32.46 22.03
CA LEU A 40 4.62 33.62 21.17
C LEU A 40 3.34 33.43 20.36
N GLN A 41 3.11 32.22 19.85
CA GLN A 41 1.88 31.86 19.13
C GLN A 41 0.70 31.52 20.07
N LYS A 42 0.91 31.58 21.39
CA LYS A 42 -0.11 31.26 22.42
C LYS A 42 -0.72 29.86 22.23
N MET A 43 0.10 28.90 21.79
CA MET A 43 -0.31 27.52 21.59
C MET A 43 -0.42 26.78 22.93
N ILE A 44 -1.26 25.74 22.98
CA ILE A 44 -1.36 24.84 24.14
C ILE A 44 -0.04 24.10 24.40
N ASP A 45 0.10 23.52 25.59
CA ASP A 45 1.32 22.84 26.03
C ASP A 45 1.49 21.47 25.37
N ILE A 46 1.79 21.52 24.07
CA ILE A 46 2.10 20.39 23.21
C ILE A 46 3.38 20.74 22.45
N SER A 47 4.28 19.76 22.34
CA SER A 47 5.54 19.91 21.62
C SER A 47 5.32 20.01 20.09
N LEU A 48 6.32 20.53 19.38
CA LEU A 48 6.23 20.75 17.93
C LEU A 48 5.92 19.46 17.15
N ASP A 49 6.52 18.33 17.53
CA ASP A 49 6.24 17.01 16.95
C ASP A 49 4.77 16.60 17.14
N GLY A 50 4.16 16.90 18.30
CA GLY A 50 2.75 16.67 18.55
C GLY A 50 1.84 17.48 17.62
N PHE A 51 2.17 18.74 17.35
CA PHE A 51 1.45 19.56 16.37
C PHE A 51 1.61 19.05 14.94
N LEU A 52 2.80 18.60 14.56
CA LEU A 52 3.07 18.03 13.23
C LEU A 52 2.40 16.66 13.01
N LEU A 53 1.95 15.98 14.07
CA LEU A 53 1.15 14.77 13.93
C LEU A 53 -0.31 15.08 13.55
N THR A 54 -0.79 16.31 13.76
CA THR A 54 -2.21 16.65 13.59
C THR A 54 -2.76 16.48 12.17
N PRO A 55 -2.03 16.75 11.06
CA PRO A 55 -2.56 16.50 9.71
C PRO A 55 -2.72 15.00 9.43
N VAL A 56 -1.79 14.17 9.93
CA VAL A 56 -1.87 12.70 9.86
C VAL A 56 -3.10 12.20 10.61
N GLN A 57 -3.40 12.77 11.78
CA GLN A 57 -4.62 12.43 12.52
C GLN A 57 -5.89 12.94 11.82
N LYS A 58 -5.85 14.16 11.27
CA LYS A 58 -7.02 14.82 10.70
C LYS A 58 -7.54 14.06 9.48
N ILE A 59 -6.65 13.58 8.62
CA ILE A 59 -7.05 12.82 7.44
C ILE A 59 -7.74 11.49 7.80
N CYS A 60 -7.34 10.86 8.90
CA CYS A 60 -7.97 9.66 9.45
C CYS A 60 -9.30 9.93 10.18
N LYS A 61 -9.53 11.17 10.63
CA LYS A 61 -10.75 11.56 11.36
C LYS A 61 -11.93 11.85 10.44
N TYR A 62 -11.71 12.35 9.22
CA TYR A 62 -12.82 12.70 8.30
C TYR A 62 -13.81 11.56 8.04
N PRO A 63 -13.39 10.31 7.75
CA PRO A 63 -14.33 9.20 7.59
C PRO A 63 -15.17 8.93 8.84
N LEU A 64 -14.61 9.08 10.04
CA LEU A 64 -15.32 8.85 11.30
C LEU A 64 -16.37 9.94 11.54
N GLN A 65 -16.00 11.20 11.31
CA GLN A 65 -16.89 12.34 11.47
C GLN A 65 -18.06 12.30 10.48
N LEU A 66 -17.79 11.95 9.22
CA LEU A 66 -18.81 11.81 8.17
C LEU A 66 -19.72 10.60 8.41
N ALA A 67 -19.20 9.49 8.93
CA ALA A 67 -20.01 8.34 9.31
C ALA A 67 -20.99 8.69 10.45
N GLU A 68 -20.54 9.41 11.48
CA GLU A 68 -21.41 9.85 12.56
C GLU A 68 -22.44 10.88 12.08
N LEU A 69 -22.06 11.78 11.16
CA LEU A 69 -23.01 12.71 10.54
C LEU A 69 -24.07 11.95 9.72
N LEU A 70 -23.67 10.99 8.88
CA LEU A 70 -24.59 10.21 8.04
C LEU A 70 -25.60 9.43 8.89
N LYS A 71 -25.14 8.88 10.01
CA LYS A 71 -25.98 8.12 10.97
C LYS A 71 -27.17 8.95 11.49
N TYR A 72 -27.00 10.26 11.69
CA TYR A 72 -28.07 11.15 12.15
C TYR A 72 -28.70 11.99 11.03
N THR A 73 -28.32 11.76 9.77
CA THR A 73 -28.93 12.42 8.62
C THR A 73 -30.08 11.57 8.11
N ASN A 74 -31.30 12.13 8.07
CA ASN A 74 -32.47 11.42 7.53
C ASN A 74 -32.24 11.08 6.03
N PRO A 75 -32.54 9.85 5.55
CA PRO A 75 -32.49 9.50 4.13
C PRO A 75 -33.25 10.42 3.16
N GLN A 76 -34.29 11.13 3.63
CA GLN A 76 -35.01 12.12 2.83
C GLN A 76 -34.39 13.53 2.89
N HIS A 77 -33.36 13.74 3.72
CA HIS A 77 -32.67 15.02 3.81
C HIS A 77 -31.90 15.29 2.53
N ARG A 78 -31.93 16.54 2.04
CA ARG A 78 -31.24 16.94 0.79
C ARG A 78 -29.75 16.58 0.77
N ASP A 79 -29.08 16.67 1.93
CA ASP A 79 -27.63 16.42 2.05
C ASP A 79 -27.28 14.93 2.23
N PHE A 80 -28.26 14.01 2.38
CA PHE A 80 -27.97 12.60 2.70
C PHE A 80 -27.04 11.94 1.68
N LYS A 81 -27.35 12.11 0.39
CA LYS A 81 -26.55 11.54 -0.71
C LYS A 81 -25.15 12.18 -0.78
N ASP A 82 -25.05 13.47 -0.51
CA ASP A 82 -23.77 14.19 -0.55
C ASP A 82 -22.87 13.77 0.62
N VAL A 83 -23.43 13.59 1.82
CA VAL A 83 -22.70 13.08 2.99
C VAL A 83 -22.24 11.64 2.77
N GLU A 84 -23.08 10.79 2.17
CA GLU A 84 -22.71 9.42 1.81
C GLU A 84 -21.58 9.39 0.78
N ALA A 85 -21.67 10.20 -0.27
CA ALA A 85 -20.63 10.34 -1.29
C ALA A 85 -19.32 10.88 -0.69
N ALA A 86 -19.39 11.89 0.18
CA ALA A 86 -18.23 12.45 0.87
C ALA A 86 -17.58 11.43 1.80
N LEU A 87 -18.36 10.63 2.53
CA LEU A 87 -17.86 9.53 3.38
C LEU A 87 -17.05 8.53 2.53
N ASN A 88 -17.62 8.09 1.41
CA ASN A 88 -16.96 7.15 0.51
C ASN A 88 -15.68 7.75 -0.10
N ALA A 89 -15.73 9.02 -0.50
CA ALA A 89 -14.55 9.75 -0.99
C ALA A 89 -13.44 9.82 0.06
N MET A 90 -13.75 10.17 1.30
CA MET A 90 -12.74 10.29 2.36
C MET A 90 -12.20 8.94 2.83
N LYS A 91 -13.02 7.88 2.81
CA LYS A 91 -12.53 6.50 2.99
C LYS A 91 -11.52 6.13 1.90
N ASN A 92 -11.80 6.49 0.65
CA ASN A 92 -10.88 6.24 -0.46
C ASN A 92 -9.58 7.02 -0.31
N VAL A 93 -9.62 8.30 0.06
CA VAL A 93 -8.42 9.11 0.32
C VAL A 93 -7.55 8.49 1.41
N ALA A 94 -8.14 8.12 2.56
CA ALA A 94 -7.41 7.48 3.65
C ALA A 94 -6.78 6.14 3.22
N ARG A 95 -7.53 5.34 2.46
CA ARG A 95 -7.04 4.08 1.89
C ARG A 95 -5.85 4.31 0.96
N LEU A 96 -5.91 5.29 0.06
CA LEU A 96 -4.84 5.61 -0.89
C LEU A 96 -3.57 6.08 -0.19
N ILE A 97 -3.67 6.93 0.82
CA ILE A 97 -2.52 7.39 1.60
C ILE A 97 -1.85 6.22 2.32
N ASN A 98 -2.66 5.37 2.98
CA ASN A 98 -2.14 4.19 3.65
C ASN A 98 -1.47 3.22 2.68
N GLU A 99 -2.08 3.04 1.51
CA GLU A 99 -1.56 2.18 0.45
C GLU A 99 -0.22 2.69 -0.09
N ARG A 100 -0.12 3.99 -0.38
CA ARG A 100 1.12 4.63 -0.82
C ARG A 100 2.25 4.48 0.21
N LYS A 101 1.94 4.65 1.49
CA LYS A 101 2.91 4.39 2.58
C LYS A 101 3.35 2.93 2.60
N ARG A 102 2.39 1.98 2.52
CA ARG A 102 2.67 0.54 2.48
C ARG A 102 3.59 0.16 1.31
N ARG A 103 3.36 0.73 0.12
CA ARG A 103 4.23 0.50 -1.06
C ARG A 103 5.63 1.00 -0.84
N LEU A 104 5.80 2.21 -0.28
CA LEU A 104 7.11 2.74 0.07
C LEU A 104 7.85 1.86 1.07
N GLU A 105 7.16 1.26 2.04
CA GLU A 105 7.77 0.30 2.98
C GLU A 105 8.07 -1.06 2.33
N ASN A 106 7.46 -1.37 1.18
CA ASN A 106 7.65 -2.63 0.47
C ASN A 106 8.77 -2.58 -0.57
N ILE A 107 9.29 -1.41 -0.96
CA ILE A 107 10.37 -1.36 -1.96
C ILE A 107 11.64 -2.06 -1.50
N ASP A 108 12.00 -1.93 -0.21
CA ASP A 108 13.15 -2.64 0.36
C ASP A 108 12.96 -4.16 0.25
N LYS A 109 11.71 -4.62 0.36
CA LYS A 109 11.37 -6.03 0.22
C LYS A 109 11.53 -6.47 -1.25
N ILE A 110 11.04 -5.69 -2.21
CA ILE A 110 11.21 -6.01 -3.63
C ILE A 110 12.70 -6.05 -3.99
N ALA A 111 13.51 -5.11 -3.52
CA ALA A 111 14.95 -5.10 -3.71
C ALA A 111 15.62 -6.36 -3.11
N GLN A 112 15.30 -6.71 -1.86
CA GLN A 112 15.80 -7.93 -1.21
C GLN A 112 15.37 -9.20 -1.94
N TRP A 113 14.11 -9.24 -2.39
CA TRP A 113 13.60 -10.36 -3.19
C TRP A 113 14.42 -10.52 -4.47
N GLN A 114 14.64 -9.44 -5.21
CA GLN A 114 15.40 -9.48 -6.45
C GLN A 114 16.84 -9.93 -6.20
N SER A 115 17.52 -9.42 -5.17
CA SER A 115 18.87 -9.85 -4.81
C SER A 115 18.97 -11.34 -4.44
N SER A 116 17.86 -11.96 -4.01
CA SER A 116 17.80 -13.40 -3.72
C SER A 116 17.58 -14.28 -4.96
N ILE A 117 17.28 -13.70 -6.13
CA ILE A 117 17.10 -14.42 -7.38
C ILE A 117 18.47 -14.60 -8.05
N GLU A 118 18.83 -15.84 -8.33
CA GLU A 118 20.06 -16.19 -9.03
C GLU A 118 19.92 -15.92 -10.54
N ASP A 119 21.04 -15.64 -11.20
CA ASP A 119 21.13 -15.35 -12.64
C ASP A 119 20.20 -14.22 -13.11
N TRP A 120 20.03 -13.16 -12.30
CA TRP A 120 19.20 -12.02 -12.67
C TRP A 120 19.70 -11.32 -13.94
N GLU A 121 18.81 -11.15 -14.92
CA GLU A 121 19.11 -10.44 -16.18
C GLU A 121 18.13 -9.29 -16.39
N GLY A 122 18.64 -8.18 -16.94
CA GLY A 122 17.87 -6.96 -17.23
C GLY A 122 17.81 -5.98 -16.07
N GLU A 123 16.96 -4.96 -16.20
CA GLU A 123 16.83 -3.89 -15.21
C GLU A 123 16.24 -4.37 -13.88
N ASP A 124 16.48 -3.59 -12.82
CA ASP A 124 15.85 -3.81 -11.52
C ASP A 124 14.33 -3.70 -11.61
N VAL A 125 13.61 -4.53 -10.86
CA VAL A 125 12.15 -4.50 -10.79
C VAL A 125 11.64 -3.12 -10.40
N LEU A 126 12.34 -2.47 -9.47
CA LEU A 126 11.98 -1.13 -8.97
C LEU A 126 12.08 -0.02 -10.02
N VAL A 127 12.69 -0.25 -11.18
CA VAL A 127 12.73 0.75 -12.27
C VAL A 127 11.31 1.05 -12.74
N ARG A 128 10.51 0.00 -12.99
CA ARG A 128 9.15 0.09 -13.52
C ARG A 128 8.05 -0.24 -12.51
N SER A 129 8.36 -1.03 -11.49
CA SER A 129 7.37 -1.59 -10.56
C SER A 129 7.57 -1.11 -9.14
N SER A 130 6.49 -1.13 -8.37
CA SER A 130 6.44 -0.68 -6.98
C SER A 130 5.71 -1.66 -6.04
N GLU A 131 5.02 -2.65 -6.59
CA GLU A 131 4.19 -3.57 -5.81
C GLU A 131 4.18 -4.98 -6.41
N LEU A 132 4.35 -6.00 -5.57
CA LEU A 132 4.03 -7.38 -5.92
C LEU A 132 2.53 -7.63 -5.67
N ILE A 133 1.78 -7.94 -6.71
CA ILE A 133 0.33 -8.10 -6.69
C ILE A 133 -0.05 -9.56 -6.44
N TYR A 134 0.63 -10.49 -7.11
CA TYR A 134 0.38 -11.91 -6.93
C TYR A 134 1.60 -12.76 -7.28
N SER A 135 1.69 -13.94 -6.69
CA SER A 135 2.70 -14.93 -7.07
C SER A 135 2.17 -16.35 -6.96
N GLY A 136 2.73 -17.25 -7.77
CA GLY A 136 2.29 -18.65 -7.77
C GLY A 136 2.96 -19.50 -8.84
N GLU A 137 2.74 -20.81 -8.76
CA GLU A 137 3.19 -21.75 -9.77
C GLU A 137 2.19 -21.82 -10.92
N LEU A 138 2.70 -21.73 -12.14
CA LEU A 138 1.95 -22.02 -13.37
C LEU A 138 2.78 -22.91 -14.28
N THR A 139 2.09 -23.63 -15.15
CA THR A 139 2.72 -24.32 -16.27
C THR A 139 2.67 -23.40 -17.48
N LYS A 140 3.82 -22.90 -17.93
CA LYS A 140 3.96 -22.16 -19.19
C LYS A 140 4.16 -23.15 -20.33
N ILE A 141 3.41 -22.96 -21.42
CA ILE A 141 3.54 -23.74 -22.64
C ILE A 141 4.11 -22.80 -23.70
N SER A 142 5.28 -23.14 -24.22
CA SER A 142 5.96 -22.37 -25.27
C SER A 142 5.82 -23.07 -26.63
N GLN A 143 5.57 -22.28 -27.67
CA GLN A 143 5.73 -22.71 -29.06
C GLN A 143 7.24 -22.76 -29.43
N PRO A 144 7.64 -23.52 -30.47
CA PRO A 144 6.83 -24.36 -31.37
C PRO A 144 6.66 -25.83 -30.91
N GLN A 145 7.39 -26.29 -29.87
CA GLN A 145 7.40 -27.70 -29.46
C GLN A 145 6.38 -28.05 -28.35
N ALA A 146 5.44 -27.14 -28.04
CA ALA A 146 4.50 -27.28 -26.92
C ALA A 146 5.18 -27.70 -25.60
N LYS A 147 6.41 -27.23 -25.37
CA LYS A 147 7.20 -27.66 -24.22
C LYS A 147 6.59 -27.08 -22.95
N SER A 148 6.02 -27.95 -22.14
CA SER A 148 5.46 -27.62 -20.85
C SER A 148 6.57 -27.38 -19.82
N GLN A 149 6.53 -26.21 -19.19
CA GLN A 149 7.52 -25.79 -18.20
C GLN A 149 6.81 -25.28 -16.95
N GLN A 150 6.97 -25.99 -15.83
CA GLN A 150 6.52 -25.49 -14.54
C GLN A 150 7.46 -24.38 -14.06
N ARG A 151 6.90 -23.21 -13.75
CA ARG A 151 7.64 -22.02 -13.34
C ARG A 151 6.92 -21.31 -12.19
N MET A 152 7.69 -20.57 -11.41
CA MET A 152 7.18 -19.59 -10.45
C MET A 152 7.01 -18.25 -11.15
N PHE A 153 5.84 -17.65 -10.99
CA PHE A 153 5.54 -16.34 -11.53
C PHE A 153 5.30 -15.33 -10.42
N PHE A 154 5.77 -14.11 -10.65
CA PHE A 154 5.64 -12.97 -9.76
C PHE A 154 5.09 -11.80 -10.57
N LEU A 155 3.81 -11.49 -10.35
CA LEU A 155 3.11 -10.39 -11.00
C LEU A 155 3.33 -9.11 -10.20
N PHE A 156 4.06 -8.19 -10.81
CA PHE A 156 4.21 -6.82 -10.34
C PHE A 156 3.34 -5.89 -11.20
N ASP A 157 3.13 -4.66 -10.74
CA ASP A 157 2.68 -3.57 -11.61
C ASP A 157 3.64 -3.43 -12.80
N HIS A 158 3.10 -3.37 -14.02
CA HIS A 158 3.79 -3.28 -15.32
C HIS A 158 4.52 -4.52 -15.82
N GLN A 159 4.80 -5.55 -15.00
CA GLN A 159 5.57 -6.70 -15.46
C GLN A 159 5.32 -8.00 -14.70
N LEU A 160 5.47 -9.12 -15.41
CA LEU A 160 5.39 -10.47 -14.88
C LEU A 160 6.77 -11.15 -14.96
N VAL A 161 7.37 -11.46 -13.82
CA VAL A 161 8.68 -12.13 -13.75
C VAL A 161 8.50 -13.64 -13.60
N CYS A 162 9.30 -14.40 -14.36
CA CYS A 162 9.29 -15.86 -14.41
C CYS A 162 10.60 -16.43 -13.89
N CYS A 163 10.50 -17.32 -12.89
CA CYS A 163 11.63 -18.00 -12.27
C CYS A 163 11.50 -19.53 -12.31
N LYS A 164 12.63 -20.23 -12.32
CA LYS A 164 12.73 -21.68 -12.16
C LYS A 164 13.21 -22.01 -10.74
N LYS A 165 12.51 -22.90 -10.04
CA LYS A 165 12.99 -23.45 -8.76
C LYS A 165 14.19 -24.35 -8.97
N ASP A 166 15.19 -24.28 -8.09
CA ASP A 166 16.26 -25.26 -8.05
C ASP A 166 15.69 -26.66 -7.76
N LEU A 167 16.34 -27.69 -8.33
CA LEU A 167 15.90 -29.08 -8.21
C LEU A 167 16.10 -29.64 -6.80
N LEU A 168 17.18 -29.26 -6.13
CA LEU A 168 17.56 -29.76 -4.82
C LEU A 168 17.14 -28.80 -3.71
N ARG A 169 17.25 -27.49 -3.98
CA ARG A 169 16.98 -26.40 -3.04
C ARG A 169 15.78 -25.56 -3.46
N ARG A 170 14.58 -25.99 -3.08
CA ARG A 170 13.32 -25.32 -3.46
C ARG A 170 13.21 -23.84 -3.04
N ASP A 171 14.09 -23.38 -2.15
CA ASP A 171 14.23 -21.99 -1.72
C ASP A 171 15.01 -21.11 -2.71
N ILE A 172 15.83 -21.69 -3.59
CA ILE A 172 16.54 -20.97 -4.65
C ILE A 172 15.66 -20.85 -5.89
N LEU A 173 15.64 -19.64 -6.45
CA LEU A 173 14.97 -19.31 -7.69
C LEU A 173 15.99 -18.74 -8.68
N TYR A 174 15.96 -19.26 -9.91
CA TYR A 174 16.74 -18.77 -11.03
C TYR A 174 15.86 -17.96 -11.96
N TYR A 175 16.28 -16.75 -12.32
CA TYR A 175 15.59 -15.95 -13.32
C TYR A 175 15.55 -16.68 -14.67
N LYS A 176 14.46 -16.48 -15.43
CA LYS A 176 14.28 -17.08 -16.76
C LYS A 176 13.78 -16.11 -17.81
N SER A 177 12.82 -15.25 -17.45
CA SER A 177 12.25 -14.26 -18.38
C SER A 177 11.38 -13.27 -17.61
N ARG A 178 11.04 -12.17 -18.29
CA ARG A 178 10.01 -11.22 -17.86
C ARG A 178 9.09 -10.91 -19.04
N ILE A 179 7.84 -10.55 -18.75
CA ILE A 179 6.83 -10.15 -19.72
C ILE A 179 6.38 -8.74 -19.35
N ASN A 180 6.40 -7.81 -20.31
CA ASN A 180 5.81 -6.48 -20.13
C ASN A 180 4.29 -6.62 -20.13
N MET A 181 3.63 -6.29 -19.02
CA MET A 181 2.18 -6.41 -18.91
C MET A 181 1.44 -5.25 -19.58
N ASP A 182 2.13 -4.16 -19.89
CA ASP A 182 1.52 -3.00 -20.56
C ASP A 182 1.07 -3.29 -22.00
N ASP A 183 1.75 -4.23 -22.65
CA ASP A 183 1.51 -4.60 -24.04
C ASP A 183 0.62 -5.85 -24.17
N MET A 184 0.14 -6.40 -23.05
CA MET A 184 -0.48 -7.73 -23.00
C MET A 184 -1.98 -7.65 -22.72
N GLU A 185 -2.73 -8.48 -23.43
CA GLU A 185 -4.15 -8.74 -23.18
C GLU A 185 -4.34 -10.14 -22.59
N ILE A 186 -5.19 -10.21 -21.57
CA ILE A 186 -5.51 -11.46 -20.87
C ILE A 186 -6.73 -12.08 -21.54
N LEU A 187 -6.57 -13.29 -22.05
CA LEU A 187 -7.65 -14.08 -22.65
C LEU A 187 -7.94 -15.30 -21.78
N ASP A 188 -9.17 -15.39 -21.28
CA ASP A 188 -9.64 -16.58 -20.58
C ASP A 188 -9.86 -17.72 -21.60
N VAL A 189 -9.34 -18.90 -21.31
CA VAL A 189 -9.41 -20.07 -22.20
C VAL A 189 -10.22 -21.17 -21.54
N GLU A 190 -11.29 -21.61 -22.21
CA GLU A 190 -12.11 -22.73 -21.77
C GLU A 190 -11.35 -24.07 -21.84
N ASP A 191 -11.73 -25.00 -20.97
CA ASP A 191 -11.17 -26.35 -20.97
C ASP A 191 -11.54 -27.06 -22.28
N GLY A 192 -10.54 -27.62 -22.95
CA GLY A 192 -10.76 -28.20 -24.27
C GLY A 192 -9.50 -28.26 -25.11
N LYS A 193 -9.66 -28.27 -26.43
CA LYS A 193 -8.56 -28.23 -27.37
C LYS A 193 -8.26 -26.78 -27.75
N ASP A 194 -7.06 -26.34 -27.43
CA ASP A 194 -6.57 -25.02 -27.79
C ASP A 194 -6.24 -24.96 -29.29
N LYS A 195 -6.73 -23.95 -30.00
CA LYS A 195 -6.55 -23.81 -31.44
C LYS A 195 -5.12 -23.40 -31.81
N ASP A 196 -4.53 -22.50 -31.04
CA ASP A 196 -3.22 -21.91 -31.36
C ASP A 196 -2.08 -22.88 -31.06
N PHE A 197 -2.22 -23.68 -29.99
CA PHE A 197 -1.20 -24.65 -29.58
C PHE A 197 -1.53 -26.09 -30.00
N ASN A 198 -2.73 -26.36 -30.53
CA ASN A 198 -3.22 -27.68 -30.94
C ASN A 198 -3.11 -28.77 -29.85
N ILE A 199 -3.22 -28.38 -28.57
CA ILE A 199 -3.14 -29.27 -27.41
C ILE A 199 -4.39 -29.18 -26.55
N SER A 200 -4.67 -30.22 -25.76
CA SER A 200 -5.75 -30.15 -24.77
C SER A 200 -5.25 -29.43 -23.51
N VAL A 201 -6.01 -28.43 -23.07
CA VAL A 201 -5.69 -27.58 -21.92
C VAL A 201 -6.81 -27.65 -20.89
N LYS A 202 -6.44 -27.49 -19.62
CA LYS A 202 -7.37 -27.34 -18.48
C LYS A 202 -6.91 -26.22 -17.58
N ASN A 203 -7.87 -25.46 -17.05
CA ASN A 203 -7.64 -24.29 -16.20
C ASN A 203 -6.63 -23.32 -16.83
N ALA A 204 -6.80 -23.03 -18.12
CA ALA A 204 -5.86 -22.24 -18.89
C ALA A 204 -6.30 -20.79 -19.10
N PHE A 205 -5.32 -19.93 -19.37
CA PHE A 205 -5.50 -18.57 -19.87
C PHE A 205 -4.29 -18.19 -20.73
N LYS A 206 -4.44 -17.18 -21.58
CA LYS A 206 -3.39 -16.67 -22.46
C LYS A 206 -3.06 -15.22 -22.16
N LEU A 207 -1.80 -14.87 -22.37
CA LEU A 207 -1.37 -13.49 -22.58
C LEU A 207 -1.05 -13.32 -24.06
N HIS A 208 -1.76 -12.40 -24.71
CA HIS A 208 -1.55 -12.05 -26.11
C HIS A 208 -0.95 -10.65 -26.18
N CYS A 209 0.17 -10.52 -26.88
CA CYS A 209 0.74 -9.19 -27.11
C CYS A 209 -0.15 -8.42 -28.10
N ARG A 210 -0.36 -7.13 -27.87
CA ARG A 210 -1.15 -6.26 -28.76
C ARG A 210 -0.43 -5.96 -30.07
N ASP A 211 0.88 -5.80 -29.99
CA ASP A 211 1.71 -5.33 -31.10
C ASP A 211 2.39 -6.47 -31.86
N THR A 212 2.42 -7.68 -31.28
CA THR A 212 3.03 -8.86 -31.88
C THR A 212 2.07 -10.05 -31.82
N GLU A 213 2.19 -11.00 -32.74
CA GLU A 213 1.45 -12.27 -32.67
C GLU A 213 2.00 -13.23 -31.57
N GLU A 214 2.73 -12.69 -30.59
CA GLU A 214 3.27 -13.49 -29.50
C GLU A 214 2.17 -13.86 -28.50
N VAL A 215 1.96 -15.17 -28.34
CA VAL A 215 0.99 -15.73 -27.40
C VAL A 215 1.71 -16.57 -26.36
N HIS A 216 1.41 -16.31 -25.09
CA HIS A 216 1.86 -17.12 -23.97
C HIS A 216 0.69 -17.87 -23.34
N LEU A 217 0.73 -19.20 -23.38
CA LEU A 217 -0.28 -20.06 -22.78
C LEU A 217 0.15 -20.52 -21.38
N PHE A 218 -0.73 -20.32 -20.41
CA PHE A 218 -0.53 -20.71 -19.01
C PHE A 218 -1.64 -21.67 -18.57
N CYS A 219 -1.26 -22.70 -17.81
CA CYS A 219 -2.20 -23.63 -17.19
C CYS A 219 -1.99 -23.65 -15.67
N ALA A 220 -3.09 -23.45 -14.94
CA ALA A 220 -3.12 -23.60 -13.48
C ALA A 220 -3.44 -25.05 -13.08
N LYS A 221 -3.04 -25.46 -11.87
CA LYS A 221 -3.35 -26.82 -11.38
C LYS A 221 -4.81 -26.99 -11.00
N LYS A 222 -5.47 -25.90 -10.59
CA LYS A 222 -6.84 -25.87 -10.07
C LYS A 222 -7.63 -24.69 -10.65
N PRO A 223 -8.95 -24.80 -10.80
CA PRO A 223 -9.79 -23.71 -11.30
C PRO A 223 -9.74 -22.48 -10.39
N GLU A 224 -9.67 -22.66 -9.07
CA GLU A 224 -9.57 -21.53 -8.14
C GLU A 224 -8.24 -20.78 -8.29
N GLN A 225 -7.18 -21.47 -8.69
CA GLN A 225 -5.89 -20.82 -8.98
C GLN A 225 -5.97 -20.00 -10.27
N LYS A 226 -6.59 -20.54 -11.33
CA LYS A 226 -6.86 -19.78 -12.56
C LYS A 226 -7.63 -18.49 -12.26
N GLN A 227 -8.71 -18.60 -11.49
CA GLN A 227 -9.54 -17.44 -11.13
C GLN A 227 -8.77 -16.40 -10.32
N ARG A 228 -7.89 -16.82 -9.40
CA ARG A 228 -7.01 -15.90 -8.67
C ARG A 228 -6.03 -15.17 -9.58
N TRP A 229 -5.46 -15.85 -10.57
CA TRP A 229 -4.58 -15.24 -11.57
C TRP A 229 -5.31 -14.22 -12.43
N LEU A 230 -6.48 -14.57 -12.99
CA LEU A 230 -7.29 -13.66 -13.80
C LEU A 230 -7.65 -12.38 -13.01
N LYS A 231 -8.09 -12.55 -11.75
CA LYS A 231 -8.36 -11.41 -10.86
C LYS A 231 -7.11 -10.59 -10.54
N ALA A 232 -5.95 -11.23 -10.40
CA ALA A 232 -4.70 -10.55 -10.14
C ALA A 232 -4.29 -9.66 -11.33
N PHE A 233 -4.44 -10.14 -12.57
CA PHE A 233 -4.17 -9.34 -13.77
C PHE A 233 -5.15 -8.17 -13.91
N GLU A 234 -6.44 -8.38 -13.61
CA GLU A 234 -7.43 -7.29 -13.61
C GLU A 234 -7.08 -6.21 -12.56
N ASN A 235 -6.69 -6.65 -11.36
CA ASN A 235 -6.25 -5.74 -10.30
C ASN A 235 -5.00 -4.97 -10.70
N GLU A 236 -4.07 -5.62 -11.39
CA GLU A 236 -2.84 -5.02 -11.87
C GLU A 236 -3.10 -3.92 -12.91
N ARG A 237 -3.95 -4.17 -13.91
CA ARG A 237 -4.35 -3.13 -14.88
C ARG A 237 -5.07 -1.95 -14.21
N ARG A 238 -5.98 -2.23 -13.27
CA ARG A 238 -6.68 -1.18 -12.51
C ARG A 238 -5.70 -0.34 -11.67
N GLN A 239 -4.71 -0.99 -11.08
CA GLN A 239 -3.68 -0.33 -10.28
C GLN A 239 -2.79 0.57 -11.14
N VAL A 240 -2.29 0.07 -12.27
CA VAL A 240 -1.48 0.86 -13.20
C VAL A 240 -2.24 2.11 -13.67
N GLN A 241 -3.52 1.96 -14.02
CA GLN A 241 -4.36 3.10 -14.41
C GLN A 241 -4.49 4.13 -13.27
N LEU A 242 -4.77 3.66 -12.05
CA LEU A 242 -4.90 4.52 -10.88
C LEU A 242 -3.59 5.26 -10.56
N ASP A 243 -2.46 4.59 -10.70
CA ASP A 243 -1.15 5.19 -10.45
C ASP A 243 -0.83 6.28 -11.48
N GLN A 244 -1.22 6.09 -12.75
CA GLN A 244 -1.14 7.12 -13.79
C GLN A 244 -2.05 8.31 -13.49
N GLU A 245 -3.31 8.07 -13.12
CA GLU A 245 -4.29 9.13 -12.79
C GLU A 245 -3.88 9.94 -11.55
N THR A 246 -3.24 9.29 -10.57
CA THR A 246 -2.81 9.92 -9.32
C THR A 246 -1.38 10.45 -9.36
N GLY A 247 -0.65 10.23 -10.45
CA GLY A 247 0.77 10.59 -10.56
C GLY A 247 1.64 9.89 -9.51
N PHE A 248 1.26 8.69 -9.08
CA PHE A 248 2.05 7.93 -8.13
C PHE A 248 3.37 7.52 -8.76
N SER A 249 4.47 7.90 -8.11
CA SER A 249 5.80 7.43 -8.47
C SER A 249 6.67 7.31 -7.23
N ILE A 250 7.62 6.38 -7.30
CA ILE A 250 8.68 6.22 -6.32
C ILE A 250 9.89 6.98 -6.85
N THR A 251 10.50 7.79 -5.99
CA THR A 251 11.63 8.63 -6.41
C THR A 251 12.87 7.78 -6.73
N GLU A 252 13.68 8.23 -7.67
CA GLU A 252 14.95 7.57 -8.03
C GLU A 252 15.89 7.40 -6.82
N VAL A 253 15.87 8.35 -5.88
CA VAL A 253 16.65 8.27 -4.64
C VAL A 253 16.18 7.10 -3.77
N GLN A 254 14.86 6.92 -3.61
CA GLN A 254 14.29 5.82 -2.84
C GLN A 254 14.60 4.46 -3.49
N LYS A 255 14.48 4.35 -4.83
CA LYS A 255 14.82 3.13 -5.57
C LYS A 255 16.29 2.74 -5.37
N LYS A 256 17.21 3.69 -5.57
CA LYS A 256 18.65 3.47 -5.38
C LYS A 256 18.98 3.08 -3.96
N GLN A 257 18.36 3.73 -2.96
CA GLN A 257 18.59 3.41 -1.56
C GLN A 257 18.13 1.98 -1.22
N ALA A 258 16.97 1.55 -1.73
CA ALA A 258 16.46 0.20 -1.51
C ALA A 258 17.41 -0.87 -2.09
N MET A 259 17.90 -0.66 -3.32
CA MET A 259 18.86 -1.56 -3.95
C MET A 259 20.21 -1.60 -3.21
N LEU A 260 20.70 -0.46 -2.72
CA LEU A 260 21.90 -0.39 -1.87
C LEU A 260 21.72 -1.10 -0.53
N ASN A 261 20.53 -1.03 0.07
CA ASN A 261 20.23 -1.73 1.31
C ASN A 261 20.25 -3.25 1.11
N ALA A 262 19.69 -3.73 0.00
CA ALA A 262 19.66 -5.14 -0.34
C ALA A 262 21.07 -5.72 -0.61
N SER A 263 21.94 -4.98 -1.32
CA SER A 263 23.30 -5.44 -1.62
C SER A 263 24.21 -5.51 -0.38
N LYS A 264 24.06 -4.58 0.59
CA LYS A 264 24.83 -4.60 1.84
C LYS A 264 24.56 -5.84 2.70
N GLN A 265 23.34 -6.35 2.70
CA GLN A 265 22.99 -7.55 3.45
C GLN A 265 23.68 -8.82 2.91
N HIS A 266 24.09 -8.84 1.63
CA HIS A 266 24.86 -9.95 1.05
C HIS A 266 26.32 -9.98 1.50
N HIS A 267 26.92 -8.83 1.86
CA HIS A 267 28.34 -8.73 2.21
C HIS A 267 28.65 -8.99 3.70
N THR A 268 27.69 -8.77 4.60
CA THR A 268 27.84 -9.19 6.01
C THR A 268 27.59 -10.69 6.10
N GLY A 269 28.68 -11.47 6.20
CA GLY A 269 28.72 -12.93 6.06
C GLY A 269 27.49 -13.68 6.62
N LYS A 270 27.01 -14.65 5.82
CA LYS A 270 25.86 -15.52 6.12
C LYS A 270 25.77 -15.88 7.61
N PRO A 271 24.79 -15.36 8.36
CA PRO A 271 24.34 -16.03 9.56
C PRO A 271 23.63 -17.31 9.11
N LYS A 272 24.16 -18.47 9.50
CA LYS A 272 23.43 -19.74 9.39
C LYS A 272 22.09 -19.54 10.11
N ALA A 273 20.99 -19.81 9.40
CA ALA A 273 19.61 -19.96 9.88
C ALA A 273 18.69 -18.71 9.95
N VAL A 274 18.46 -17.98 8.84
CA VAL A 274 17.17 -17.25 8.63
C VAL A 274 16.77 -17.11 7.14
N THR A 275 16.88 -18.16 6.31
CA THR A 275 16.34 -18.13 4.93
C THR A 275 14.87 -18.61 4.84
N ARG A 276 14.31 -19.09 5.96
CA ARG A 276 12.99 -19.73 6.01
C ARG A 276 11.76 -18.80 5.96
N PRO A 277 11.76 -17.49 6.34
CA PRO A 277 10.51 -16.73 6.36
C PRO A 277 10.14 -16.00 5.06
N TYR A 278 11.09 -15.70 4.16
CA TYR A 278 10.85 -14.66 3.15
C TYR A 278 10.01 -15.13 1.95
N TYR A 279 10.32 -16.30 1.41
CA TYR A 279 9.51 -16.98 0.40
C TYR A 279 8.08 -17.29 0.91
N ASP A 280 7.97 -17.72 2.17
CA ASP A 280 6.68 -18.01 2.81
C ASP A 280 5.88 -16.74 3.11
N PHE A 281 6.54 -15.60 3.37
CA PHE A 281 5.89 -14.32 3.63
C PHE A 281 5.23 -13.74 2.37
N LEU A 282 5.91 -13.74 1.22
CA LEU A 282 5.32 -13.32 -0.06
C LEU A 282 4.14 -14.23 -0.46
N MET A 283 4.22 -15.53 -0.14
CA MET A 283 3.13 -16.49 -0.37
C MET A 283 1.96 -16.33 0.62
N ARG A 284 2.15 -15.65 1.76
CA ARG A 284 1.15 -15.48 2.83
C ARG A 284 0.37 -14.16 2.77
N GLN A 285 0.54 -13.30 1.76
CA GLN A 285 -0.31 -12.11 1.63
C GLN A 285 -1.76 -12.52 1.32
N LYS A 286 -2.55 -12.75 2.38
CA LYS A 286 -3.99 -12.56 2.34
C LYS A 286 -4.24 -11.06 2.30
N HIS A 287 -5.10 -10.60 1.39
CA HIS A 287 -5.65 -9.26 1.46
C HIS A 287 -6.17 -9.01 2.89
N PRO A 288 -5.88 -7.87 3.52
CA PRO A 288 -6.48 -7.54 4.79
C PRO A 288 -7.98 -7.38 4.55
N THR A 289 -8.77 -8.40 4.88
CA THR A 289 -10.14 -8.16 5.35
C THR A 289 -10.00 -7.39 6.65
N LEU A 290 -10.52 -6.17 6.68
CA LEU A 290 -10.70 -5.40 7.91
C LEU A 290 -11.27 -6.34 8.99
N PRO A 291 -10.64 -6.46 10.16
CA PRO A 291 -11.34 -7.00 11.31
C PRO A 291 -12.55 -6.12 11.54
N THR A 292 -13.74 -6.71 11.67
CA THR A 292 -14.99 -5.98 12.00
C THR A 292 -14.92 -5.30 13.37
N THR A 293 -13.81 -5.49 14.10
CA THR A 293 -13.49 -4.84 15.37
C THR A 293 -12.00 -4.50 15.38
N LEU A 294 -11.67 -3.24 15.10
CA LEU A 294 -10.34 -2.70 15.39
C LEU A 294 -10.13 -2.71 16.92
N PRO A 295 -8.98 -3.15 17.45
CA PRO A 295 -8.67 -2.98 18.86
C PRO A 295 -8.70 -1.49 19.19
N GLN A 296 -9.34 -1.13 20.30
CA GLN A 296 -9.32 0.22 20.86
C GLN A 296 -7.86 0.66 21.08
N GLN A 297 -7.26 1.30 20.08
CA GLN A 297 -6.14 2.18 20.32
C GLN A 297 -6.67 3.26 21.24
N GLN A 298 -6.10 3.33 22.44
CA GLN A 298 -6.30 4.44 23.36
C GLN A 298 -5.91 5.71 22.60
N VAL A 299 -6.93 6.37 22.05
CA VAL A 299 -6.87 7.76 21.67
C VAL A 299 -6.36 8.45 22.92
N PHE A 300 -5.19 9.08 22.84
CA PHE A 300 -4.77 10.07 23.82
C PHE A 300 -5.88 11.12 23.83
N MET A 301 -6.85 10.94 24.73
CA MET A 301 -7.84 11.94 25.08
C MET A 301 -7.01 13.07 25.67
N LEU A 302 -6.82 14.14 24.89
CA LEU A 302 -6.41 15.42 25.45
C LEU A 302 -7.43 15.72 26.54
N ALA A 303 -7.01 15.60 27.80
CA ALA A 303 -7.87 15.87 28.94
C ALA A 303 -8.45 17.28 28.77
N GLU A 304 -9.76 17.38 28.76
CA GLU A 304 -10.43 18.68 28.75
C GLU A 304 -9.90 19.51 29.92
N PRO A 305 -9.58 20.81 29.72
CA PRO A 305 -9.20 21.65 30.84
C PRO A 305 -10.38 21.69 31.81
N LYS A 306 -10.14 21.34 33.08
CA LYS A 306 -11.14 21.43 34.16
C LYS A 306 -11.77 22.82 34.16
N ARG A 307 -13.02 22.93 33.69
CA ARG A 307 -13.82 24.14 33.80
C ARG A 307 -13.99 24.46 35.28
N LYS A 308 -13.39 25.55 35.75
CA LYS A 308 -13.74 26.15 37.05
C LYS A 308 -15.21 26.56 36.99
N PRO A 309 -16.03 26.30 38.03
CA PRO A 309 -17.43 26.71 38.02
C PRO A 309 -17.51 28.24 37.91
N SER A 310 -18.16 28.69 36.85
CA SER A 310 -18.49 30.10 36.63
C SER A 310 -19.65 30.47 37.55
N ASN A 311 -19.43 31.43 38.44
CA ASN A 311 -20.42 32.00 39.37
C ASN A 311 -21.44 32.94 38.68
N PHE A 312 -21.75 32.71 37.40
CA PHE A 312 -22.59 33.60 36.60
C PHE A 312 -24.08 33.52 37.00
N TRP A 313 -24.56 32.37 37.48
CA TRP A 313 -25.97 32.17 37.81
C TRP A 313 -26.38 32.50 39.26
N GLN A 314 -25.44 32.89 40.13
CA GLN A 314 -25.74 33.20 41.55
C GLN A 314 -25.98 34.70 41.84
N ASN A 315 -25.79 35.58 40.85
CA ASN A 315 -25.92 37.04 41.04
C ASN A 315 -27.21 37.67 40.49
N ILE A 316 -28.16 36.89 39.96
CA ILE A 316 -29.44 37.42 39.45
C ILE A 316 -30.54 37.47 40.55
N SER A 317 -30.30 36.90 41.73
CA SER A 317 -31.33 36.77 42.78
C SER A 317 -31.23 37.81 43.92
N ARG A 318 -30.37 38.82 43.83
CA ARG A 318 -30.22 39.84 44.87
C ARG A 318 -30.01 41.23 44.27
N LEU A 319 -31.09 41.85 43.79
CA LEU A 319 -31.38 43.29 43.92
C LEU A 319 -32.91 43.46 43.68
N THR A 320 -33.62 43.44 44.81
CA THR A 320 -34.97 43.93 45.18
C THR A 320 -35.64 45.05 44.36
N PRO A 321 -36.90 45.48 44.64
CA PRO A 321 -38.15 44.76 44.97
C PRO A 321 -39.45 45.37 44.35
N PHE A 322 -40.53 44.57 44.42
CA PHE A 322 -41.99 44.82 44.38
C PHE A 322 -42.68 46.21 44.25
N ARG A 323 -43.85 46.11 43.56
CA ARG A 323 -45.15 46.84 43.67
C ARG A 323 -45.22 48.23 43.02
N LYS A 324 -46.28 48.57 42.27
CA LYS A 324 -47.69 48.19 42.35
C LYS A 324 -48.32 48.03 40.97
#